data_AF-A0A4R4CZ74-F1
#
_entry.id   AF-A0A4R4CZ74-F1
#
_cell.length_a   1.000
_cell.length_b   1.000
_cell.length_c   1.000
_cell.angle_alpha   90.00
_cell.angle_beta   90.00
_cell.angle_gamma   90.00
#
_symmetry.space_group_name_H-M   'P 1'
#
loop_
_entity.id
_entity.type
_entity.pdbx_description
1 polymer ?
#
loop_
_entity_poly.entity_id
_entity_poly.type
_entity_poly.pdbx_seq_one_letter_code
_entity_poly.pdbx_strand_id
1 'polypeptide(L)' 'MRYIIICSFLYLAILIFDIIPLMKRKRNNKKSLLIYMPVFLFTLVINILYGLGVKIPSPAEPVKDIVIWILGIK' A
#
# COMPACT_ATOMS: atom_id res chain seq x y z
N MET A 1 -3.04 -9.72 15.72
CA MET A 1 -2.51 -11.06 15.40
C MET A 1 -3.27 -11.74 14.25
N ARG A 2 -4.54 -12.15 14.39
CA ARG A 2 -5.31 -12.80 13.29
C ARG A 2 -5.36 -11.99 11.98
N TYR A 3 -5.57 -10.68 12.07
CA TYR A 3 -5.57 -9.77 10.94
C TYR A 3 -4.27 -9.82 10.12
N ILE A 4 -3.12 -9.76 10.81
CA ILE A 4 -1.79 -9.77 10.18
C ILE A 4 -1.61 -11.06 9.37
N ILE A 5 -1.98 -12.21 9.95
CA ILE A 5 -1.82 -13.51 9.30
C ILE A 5 -2.61 -13.57 7.98
N ILE A 6 -3.88 -13.15 8.00
CA ILE A 6 -4.74 -13.15 6.82
C ILE A 6 -4.21 -12.18 5.76
N CYS A 7 -3.84 -10.96 6.17
CA CYS A 7 -3.29 -9.98 5.25
C CYS A 7 -1.94 -10.42 4.66
N SER A 8 -1.04 -10.99 5.46
CA SER A 8 0.24 -11.51 4.96
C SER A 8 0.04 -12.61 3.91
N PHE A 9 -0.93 -13.52 4.09
CA PHE A 9 -1.25 -14.53 3.07
C PHE A 9 -1.75 -13.92 1.76
N LEU A 10 -2.62 -12.90 1.83
CA LEU A 10 -3.08 -12.15 0.65
C LEU A 10 -1.93 -11.46 -0.08
N TYR A 11 -1.04 -10.78 0.65
CA TYR A 11 0.14 -10.15 0.07
C TYR A 11 1.09 -11.18 -0.57
N LEU A 12 1.20 -12.37 0.01
CA LEU A 12 2.01 -13.46 -0.53
C LEU A 12 1.41 -14.00 -1.86
N ALA A 13 0.09 -14.12 -1.94
CA ALA A 13 -0.59 -14.47 -3.18
C ALA A 13 -0.38 -13.42 -4.27
N ILE A 14 -0.50 -12.12 -3.95
CA ILE A 14 -0.21 -11.02 -4.88
C ILE A 14 1.24 -11.09 -5.37
N LEU A 15 2.18 -11.34 -4.47
CA LEU A 15 3.59 -11.45 -4.85
C LEU A 15 3.81 -12.59 -5.86
N ILE A 16 3.18 -13.76 -5.64
CA ILE A 16 3.34 -14.93 -6.50
C ILE A 16 2.64 -14.77 -7.86
N PHE A 17 1.40 -14.29 -7.87
CA PHE A 17 0.58 -14.23 -9.08
C PHE A 17 0.78 -12.97 -9.91
N ASP A 18 1.30 -11.90 -9.30
CA ASP A 18 1.42 -10.59 -9.95
C ASP A 18 2.91 -10.22 -10.12
N ILE A 19 3.66 -10.11 -9.03
CA ILE A 19 5.06 -9.62 -9.08
C ILE A 19 6.00 -10.62 -9.74
N ILE A 20 5.95 -11.92 -9.42
CA ILE A 20 6.80 -12.95 -10.05
C ILE A 20 6.63 -13.00 -11.58
N PRO A 21 5.41 -13.11 -12.14
CA PRO A 21 5.25 -13.09 -13.60
C PRO A 21 5.62 -11.74 -14.22
N LEU A 22 5.38 -10.62 -13.51
CA LEU A 22 5.80 -9.29 -13.95
C LEU A 22 7.33 -9.19 -14.09
N MET A 23 8.10 -9.79 -13.17
CA MET A 23 9.56 -9.89 -13.22
C MET A 23 10.07 -10.80 -14.33
N LYS A 24 9.36 -11.88 -14.65
CA LYS A 24 9.75 -12.82 -15.71
C LYS A 24 9.53 -12.24 -17.13
N ARG A 25 8.64 -11.25 -17.32
CA ARG A 25 8.44 -10.56 -18.61
C ARG A 25 9.58 -9.57 -18.91
N LYS A 26 10.66 -10.10 -19.50
CA LYS A 26 12.01 -9.51 -19.60
C LYS A 26 12.19 -8.18 -20.37
N ARG A 27 11.25 -7.72 -21.22
CA ARG A 27 11.58 -6.68 -22.23
C ARG A 27 11.02 -5.27 -22.04
N ASN A 28 9.81 -5.07 -21.48
CA ASN A 28 9.19 -3.72 -21.35
C ASN A 28 8.68 -3.35 -19.94
N ASN A 29 8.72 -4.24 -18.95
CA ASN A 29 8.06 -4.04 -17.65
C ASN A 29 8.97 -3.53 -16.52
N LYS A 30 10.21 -3.12 -16.82
CA LYS A 30 11.12 -2.60 -15.78
C LYS A 30 10.58 -1.31 -15.14
N LYS A 31 9.90 -0.46 -15.92
CA LYS A 31 9.27 0.77 -15.44
C LYS A 31 8.05 0.50 -14.56
N SER A 32 7.21 -0.47 -14.95
CA SER A 32 6.04 -0.85 -14.15
C SER A 32 6.46 -1.50 -12.84
N LEU A 33 7.48 -2.37 -12.84
CA LEU A 33 8.07 -2.91 -11.61
C LEU A 33 8.61 -1.82 -10.69
N LEU A 34 9.26 -0.80 -11.24
CA LEU A 34 9.84 0.28 -10.46
C LEU A 34 8.78 1.13 -9.75
N ILE A 35 7.56 1.23 -10.31
CA ILE A 35 6.42 1.92 -9.67
C ILE A 35 5.67 0.98 -8.72
N TYR A 36 5.48 -0.28 -9.12
CA TYR A 36 4.67 -1.23 -8.37
C TYR A 36 5.37 -1.73 -7.10
N MET A 37 6.69 -1.95 -7.16
CA MET A 37 7.46 -2.50 -6.05
C MET A 37 7.46 -1.58 -4.81
N PRO A 38 7.70 -0.25 -4.93
CA PRO A 38 7.61 0.65 -3.78
C PRO A 38 6.21 0.73 -3.19
N VAL A 39 5.17 0.75 -4.02
CA VAL A 39 3.77 0.79 -3.56
C VAL A 39 3.42 -0.48 -2.81
N PHE A 40 3.80 -1.65 -3.34
CA PHE A 40 3.61 -2.92 -2.67
C PHE A 40 4.33 -2.95 -1.31
N LEU A 41 5.60 -2.52 -1.27
CA LEU A 41 6.39 -2.47 -0.05
C LEU A 41 5.76 -1.52 0.99
N PHE A 42 5.35 -0.34 0.55
CA PHE A 42 4.75 0.68 1.41
C PHE A 42 3.45 0.17 2.03
N THR A 43 2.57 -0.43 1.23
CA THR A 43 1.30 -0.96 1.73
C THR A 43 1.50 -2.17 2.65
N LEU A 44 2.49 -3.03 2.39
CA LEU A 44 2.89 -4.12 3.29
C LEU A 44 3.33 -3.59 4.66
N VAL A 45 4.19 -2.57 4.67
CA VAL A 45 4.68 -1.93 5.91
C VAL A 45 3.52 -1.32 6.70
N ILE A 46 2.63 -0.57 6.03
CA ILE A 46 1.43 -0.01 6.66
C ILE A 46 0.56 -1.12 7.27
N ASN A 47 0.37 -2.22 6.56
CA ASN A 47 -0.46 -3.33 7.04
C ASN A 47 0.12 -3.97 8.31
N ILE A 48 1.44 -4.17 8.34
CA ILE A 48 2.14 -4.68 9.52
C ILE A 48 2.04 -3.69 10.69
N LEU A 49 2.31 -2.41 10.45
CA LEU A 49 2.20 -1.36 11.48
C LEU A 49 0.78 -1.28 12.06
N TYR A 50 -0.23 -1.33 11.19
CA TYR A 50 -1.64 -1.35 11.59
C TYR A 50 -1.94 -2.58 12.47
N GLY A 51 -1.46 -3.75 12.06
CA GLY A 51 -1.63 -4.99 12.83
C GLY A 51 -0.90 -5.01 14.18
N LEU A 52 0.19 -4.28 14.30
CA LEU A 52 0.92 -4.04 15.56
C LEU A 52 0.23 -2.99 16.47
N GLY A 53 -0.89 -2.42 16.03
CA GLY A 53 -1.65 -1.43 16.79
C GLY A 53 -1.06 -0.01 16.71
N VAL A 54 -0.15 0.25 15.77
CA VAL A 54 0.34 1.61 15.52
C VAL A 54 -0.81 2.44 14.96
N LYS A 55 -1.13 3.54 15.65
CA LYS A 55 -2.13 4.50 15.19
C LYS A 55 -1.59 5.24 13.97
N ILE A 56 -1.92 4.73 12.79
CA ILE A 56 -1.65 5.41 11.54
C ILE A 56 -2.71 6.51 11.39
N PRO A 57 -2.32 7.80 11.32
CA PRO A 57 -3.28 8.89 11.15
C PRO A 57 -4.06 8.66 9.87
N SER A 58 -5.39 8.84 9.95
CA SER A 58 -6.25 8.66 8.79
C SER A 58 -5.88 9.72 7.74
N PRO A 59 -5.64 9.34 6.47
CA PRO A 59 -5.44 10.32 5.41
C PRO A 59 -6.69 11.19 5.18
N ALA A 60 -7.85 10.81 5.73
CA ALA A 60 -9.06 11.62 5.69
C ALA A 60 -8.91 12.95 6.45
N GLU A 61 -8.09 13.02 7.50
CA GLU A 61 -7.87 14.27 8.24
C GLU A 61 -7.13 15.33 7.41
N PRO A 62 -5.94 15.07 6.84
CA PRO A 62 -5.28 16.05 5.98
C PRO A 62 -6.09 16.38 4.73
N VAL A 63 -6.85 15.42 4.18
CA VAL A 63 -7.77 15.70 3.04
C VAL A 63 -8.89 16.64 3.48
N LYS A 64 -9.49 16.41 4.65
CA LYS A 64 -10.51 17.29 5.23
C LYS A 64 -9.96 18.70 5.44
N ASP A 65 -8.75 18.84 5.95
CA ASP A 65 -8.10 20.14 6.17
C ASP A 65 -7.86 20.88 4.84
N ILE A 66 -7.43 20.16 3.80
CA ILE A 66 -7.28 20.72 2.44
C ILE A 66 -8.64 21.17 1.89
N VAL A 67 -9.69 20.37 2.04
CA VAL A 67 -11.04 20.70 1.56
C VAL A 67 -11.59 21.91 2.31
N ILE A 68 -11.41 21.97 3.63
CA ILE A 68 -11.78 23.12 4.47
C ILE A 68 -11.03 24.38 4.02
N TRP A 69 -9.74 24.26 3.74
CA TRP A 69 -8.91 25.37 3.24
C TRP A 69 -9.37 25.87 1.87
N ILE A 70 -9.69 24.96 0.94
CA ILE A 70 -10.20 25.30 -0.40
C ILE A 70 -11.59 25.95 -0.33
N LEU A 71 -12.49 25.41 0.51
CA LEU A 71 -13.86 25.89 0.63
C LEU A 71 -13.98 27.11 1.55
N GLY A 72 -12.93 27.49 2.28
CA GLY A 72 -12.94 28.62 3.20
C GLY A 72 -13.90 28.45 4.39
N ILE A 73 -14.30 27.21 4.68
CA ILE A 73 -15.25 26.90 5.77
C ILE A 73 -14.45 26.88 7.08
N LYS A 74 -14.35 28.04 7.73
CA LYS A 74 -13.61 28.23 8.98
C LYS A 74 -14.31 27.57 10.17
#